data_AF-A0A956E491-F1
#
_entry.id   AF-A0A956E491-F1
#
_cell.length_a   1.000
_cell.length_b   1.000
_cell.length_c   1.000
_cell.angle_alpha   90.00
_cell.angle_beta   90.00
_cell.angle_gamma   90.00
#
_symmetry.space_group_name_H-M   'P 1'
#
loop_
_entity.id
_entity.type
_entity.pdbx_description
1 polymer ?
#
loop_
_entity_poly.entity_id
_entity_poly.type
_entity_poly.pdbx_seq_one_letter_code
_entity_poly.pdbx_strand_id
1 'polypeptide(L)'
;MTRQTLASRPSRVAPRAARRPSRSLAVTLGALGLVALSASGCRASLSANANINAGEEQETKDFDEPLTPVDRSLDEAPLEGDYALLGARHDVGLTDEAKKTASPCSCLALKLGQPTDPSFVWQGPIPRTDPSSQLVLGLSSEGQTCQGEPEDSLGASYWGFKQDGDDIIVIVENARFGRPLTSGAIIPKPLGDGHIYLRPASSSVPYGKPPSGEKYCRLL
;
A
#
# COMPACT_ATOMS: atom_id res chain seq x y z
N MET A 1 19.95 -56.99 -27.12
CA MET A 1 20.63 -55.96 -27.94
C MET A 1 20.14 -54.61 -27.41
N THR A 2 20.89 -53.68 -26.84
CA THR A 2 22.32 -53.52 -26.54
C THR A 2 22.39 -52.54 -25.36
N ARG A 3 23.16 -52.86 -24.31
CA ARG A 3 23.48 -51.97 -23.18
C ARG A 3 24.43 -50.86 -23.63
N GLN A 4 24.24 -49.61 -23.19
CA GLN A 4 25.30 -48.59 -23.11
C GLN A 4 25.27 -47.83 -21.78
N THR A 5 25.95 -48.47 -20.83
CA THR A 5 26.99 -48.02 -19.90
C THR A 5 27.57 -46.58 -20.05
N LEU A 6 27.57 -45.85 -18.92
CA LEU A 6 28.56 -44.91 -18.35
C LEU A 6 29.13 -43.73 -19.18
N ALA A 7 29.07 -42.53 -18.59
CA ALA A 7 30.29 -41.82 -18.13
C ALA A 7 29.94 -40.67 -17.16
N SER A 8 30.37 -40.80 -15.91
CA SER A 8 30.43 -39.74 -14.93
C SER A 8 31.52 -38.71 -15.29
N ARG A 9 31.27 -37.42 -15.08
CA ARG A 9 32.33 -36.42 -14.97
C ARG A 9 32.24 -35.70 -13.61
N PRO A 10 33.19 -35.92 -12.69
CA PRO A 10 33.42 -35.04 -11.57
C PRO A 10 34.32 -33.88 -12.01
N SER A 11 33.83 -32.65 -11.98
CA SER A 11 34.71 -31.48 -12.09
C SER A 11 35.07 -30.98 -10.70
N ARG A 12 36.37 -31.07 -10.39
CA ARG A 12 37.02 -30.71 -9.14
C ARG A 12 37.14 -29.19 -8.99
N VAL A 13 36.90 -28.73 -7.76
CA VAL A 13 37.78 -27.88 -6.93
C VAL A 13 38.36 -26.62 -7.58
N ALA A 14 37.97 -25.44 -7.07
CA ALA A 14 38.87 -24.64 -6.23
C ALA A 14 38.14 -23.52 -5.46
N PRO A 15 38.48 -23.30 -4.17
CA PRO A 15 38.03 -22.17 -3.39
C PRO A 15 38.98 -20.97 -3.63
N ARG A 16 38.44 -19.75 -3.70
CA ARG A 16 39.23 -18.54 -3.49
C ARG A 16 38.63 -17.73 -2.36
N ALA A 17 39.14 -18.01 -1.17
CA ALA A 17 39.12 -17.10 -0.05
C ALA A 17 39.93 -15.85 -0.42
N ALA A 18 39.27 -14.68 -0.41
CA ALA A 18 39.95 -13.40 -0.30
C ALA A 18 39.56 -12.79 1.05
N ARG A 19 40.35 -13.14 2.07
CA ARG A 19 40.44 -12.38 3.33
C ARG A 19 40.81 -10.94 2.97
N ARG A 20 39.94 -9.98 3.27
CA ARG A 20 40.37 -8.58 3.40
C ARG A 20 40.70 -8.30 4.87
N PRO A 21 41.88 -7.74 5.16
CA PRO A 21 42.28 -7.43 6.52
C PRO A 21 41.48 -6.26 7.10
N SER A 22 41.12 -6.48 8.36
CA SER A 22 40.86 -5.50 9.40
C SER A 22 41.77 -4.27 9.33
N ARG A 23 41.17 -3.08 9.36
CA ARG A 23 41.80 -1.89 9.91
C ARG A 23 40.95 -1.36 11.05
N SER A 24 41.49 -1.56 12.24
CA SER A 24 41.10 -0.95 13.51
C SER A 24 41.40 0.56 13.53
N LEU A 25 40.89 1.19 14.60
CA LEU A 25 41.30 2.47 15.22
C LEU A 25 40.65 3.75 14.69
N ALA A 26 39.74 4.31 15.48
CA ALA A 26 40.02 5.39 16.45
C ALA A 26 38.68 6.02 16.87
N VAL A 27 38.14 5.66 18.04
CA VAL A 27 38.08 6.55 19.22
C VAL A 27 38.14 8.03 18.87
N THR A 28 36.99 8.69 18.94
CA THR A 28 36.90 10.10 19.37
C THR A 28 35.67 10.23 20.26
N LEU A 29 35.94 10.19 21.57
CA LEU A 29 35.11 10.84 22.57
C LEU A 29 35.03 12.33 22.20
N GLY A 30 33.83 12.86 22.06
CA GLY A 30 33.64 14.26 21.69
C GLY A 30 32.28 14.79 22.10
N ALA A 31 32.26 15.37 23.30
CA ALA A 31 31.38 16.45 23.78
C ALA A 31 29.86 16.19 23.88
N LEU A 32 29.43 16.18 25.15
CA LEU A 32 28.12 16.62 25.60
C LEU A 32 27.71 17.94 24.88
N GLY A 33 26.62 17.88 24.13
CA GLY A 33 25.85 19.04 23.73
C GLY A 33 24.43 18.90 24.28
N LEU A 34 24.17 19.49 25.44
CA LEU A 34 22.81 19.82 25.88
C LEU A 34 22.21 20.77 24.84
N VAL A 35 21.23 20.31 24.06
CA VAL A 35 20.36 21.19 23.28
C VAL A 35 18.93 21.00 23.77
N ALA A 36 18.37 22.14 24.16
CA ALA A 36 17.17 22.31 24.95
C ALA A 36 15.91 21.75 24.27
N LEU A 37 15.02 21.23 25.12
CA LEU A 37 13.62 20.99 24.83
C LEU A 37 12.95 22.30 24.40
N SER A 38 12.68 22.45 23.10
CA SER A 38 11.63 23.35 22.63
C SER A 38 10.39 22.52 22.31
N ALA A 39 9.52 22.39 23.31
CA ALA A 39 8.17 21.89 23.16
C ALA A 39 7.32 22.92 22.39
N SER A 40 7.40 22.90 21.06
CA SER A 40 6.40 23.54 20.21
C SER A 40 5.20 22.61 20.11
N GLY A 41 4.29 22.73 21.08
CA GLY A 41 2.98 22.13 21.02
C GLY A 41 2.16 22.78 19.90
N CYS A 42 1.87 22.03 18.85
CA CYS A 42 0.80 22.37 17.93
C CYS A 42 -0.54 22.17 18.66
N ARG A 43 -1.05 23.24 19.29
CA ARG A 43 -2.49 23.35 19.58
C ARG A 43 -3.21 23.48 18.24
N ALA A 44 -3.70 22.36 17.71
CA ALA A 44 -4.74 22.39 16.69
C ALA A 44 -6.07 22.74 17.38
N SER A 45 -6.30 24.02 17.61
CA SER A 45 -7.63 24.55 17.94
C SER A 45 -8.40 24.65 16.62
N LEU A 46 -9.22 23.63 16.33
CA LEU A 46 -10.28 23.76 15.33
C LEU A 46 -11.39 24.61 15.96
N SER A 47 -11.31 25.93 15.75
CA SER A 47 -12.48 26.80 15.88
C SER A 47 -13.36 26.53 14.66
N ALA A 48 -14.29 25.60 14.79
CA ALA A 48 -15.44 25.53 13.90
C ALA A 48 -16.29 26.78 14.16
N ASN A 49 -16.02 27.85 13.42
CA ASN A 49 -16.92 28.99 13.31
C ASN A 49 -18.13 28.54 12.48
N ALA A 50 -19.11 27.94 13.12
CA ALA A 50 -20.47 27.92 12.60
C ALA A 50 -21.02 29.34 12.79
N ASN A 51 -20.79 30.20 11.80
CA ASN A 51 -21.50 31.46 11.71
C ASN A 51 -22.95 31.15 11.29
N ILE A 52 -23.78 30.79 12.25
CA ILE A 52 -25.23 30.75 12.07
C ILE A 52 -25.68 32.19 12.23
N ASN A 53 -25.91 32.86 11.10
CA ASN A 53 -26.69 34.09 11.07
C ASN A 53 -28.10 33.76 11.59
N ALA A 54 -28.29 33.88 12.89
CA ALA A 54 -29.60 33.96 13.51
C ALA A 54 -30.10 35.39 13.32
N GLY A 55 -30.90 35.59 12.28
CA GLY A 55 -31.43 36.88 11.93
C GLY A 55 -32.48 36.78 10.84
N GLU A 56 -33.54 36.00 11.07
CA GLU A 56 -34.86 36.40 10.60
C GLU A 56 -35.94 35.66 11.41
N GLU A 57 -36.85 36.43 12.00
CA GLU A 57 -38.05 35.97 12.65
C GLU A 57 -38.95 35.30 11.60
N GLN A 58 -39.03 33.97 11.61
CA GLN A 58 -40.09 33.25 10.89
C GLN A 58 -40.82 32.34 11.86
N GLU A 59 -42.01 32.81 12.23
CA GLU A 59 -43.26 32.08 12.38
C GLU A 59 -43.11 30.63 12.84
N THR A 60 -43.34 30.42 14.14
CA THR A 60 -43.50 29.11 14.76
C THR A 60 -44.61 28.34 14.06
N LYS A 61 -44.25 27.51 13.08
CA LYS A 61 -45.14 26.49 12.52
C LYS A 61 -45.36 25.40 13.55
N ASP A 62 -46.63 25.17 13.80
CA ASP A 62 -47.23 24.18 14.67
C ASP A 62 -46.64 22.78 14.40
N PHE A 63 -46.03 22.17 15.41
CA PHE A 63 -45.34 20.87 15.30
C PHE A 63 -46.26 19.68 15.63
N ASP A 64 -47.56 19.91 15.81
CA ASP A 64 -48.54 18.87 16.16
C ASP A 64 -49.32 18.32 14.95
N GLU A 65 -48.92 18.62 13.71
CA GLU A 65 -49.56 18.02 12.53
C GLU A 65 -49.07 16.57 12.31
N PRO A 66 -49.97 15.56 12.36
CA PRO A 66 -49.60 14.18 12.09
C PRO A 66 -49.14 14.06 10.64
N LEU A 67 -47.90 13.58 10.45
CA LEU A 67 -47.30 13.36 9.14
C LEU A 67 -48.22 12.49 8.28
N THR A 68 -48.86 13.10 7.28
CA THR A 68 -49.57 12.35 6.25
C THR A 68 -48.53 11.54 5.45
N PRO A 69 -48.80 10.25 5.16
CA PRO A 69 -47.90 9.46 4.33
C PRO A 69 -47.89 10.07 2.93
N VAL A 70 -46.82 10.80 2.63
CA VAL A 70 -46.53 11.23 1.26
C VAL A 70 -46.22 9.97 0.48
N ASP A 71 -47.18 9.55 -0.34
CA ASP A 71 -47.03 8.47 -1.32
C ASP A 71 -46.04 8.93 -2.40
N ARG A 72 -44.75 8.88 -2.05
CA ARG A 72 -43.66 9.01 -3.01
C ARG A 72 -43.60 7.69 -3.75
N SER A 73 -44.29 7.64 -4.88
CA SER A 73 -43.91 6.74 -5.97
C SER A 73 -42.45 7.07 -6.34
N LEU A 74 -41.54 6.36 -5.70
CA LEU A 74 -40.13 6.33 -6.05
C LEU A 74 -40.07 5.55 -7.36
N ASP A 75 -40.14 6.26 -8.48
CA ASP A 75 -39.46 5.79 -9.68
C ASP A 75 -38.03 5.47 -9.26
N GLU A 76 -37.71 4.19 -9.20
CA GLU A 76 -36.43 3.66 -8.75
C GLU A 76 -35.39 4.06 -9.80
N ALA A 77 -34.85 5.28 -9.64
CA ALA A 77 -33.58 5.64 -10.24
C ALA A 77 -32.60 4.50 -9.91
N PRO A 78 -31.80 4.02 -10.88
CA PRO A 78 -30.80 3.01 -10.60
C PRO A 78 -30.05 3.48 -9.38
N LEU A 79 -30.06 2.69 -8.28
CA LEU A 79 -29.25 2.99 -7.12
C LEU A 79 -27.83 3.16 -7.68
N GLU A 80 -27.36 4.41 -7.71
CA GLU A 80 -25.96 4.75 -7.93
C GLU A 80 -25.23 4.09 -6.78
N GLY A 81 -24.93 2.80 -6.97
CA GLY A 81 -24.44 1.97 -5.89
C GLY A 81 -23.08 2.51 -5.52
N ASP A 82 -22.96 2.90 -4.26
CA ASP A 82 -21.76 3.52 -3.73
C ASP A 82 -20.53 2.70 -4.15
N TYR A 83 -19.68 3.31 -4.98
CA TYR A 83 -18.38 2.75 -5.30
C TYR A 83 -17.57 2.64 -4.01
N ALA A 84 -16.78 1.59 -3.89
CA ALA A 84 -15.97 1.39 -2.71
C ALA A 84 -14.99 2.55 -2.50
N LEU A 85 -14.79 2.90 -1.24
CA LEU A 85 -13.88 3.97 -0.85
C LEU A 85 -12.44 3.61 -1.20
N LEU A 86 -11.67 4.63 -1.61
CA LEU A 86 -10.23 4.52 -1.78
C LEU A 86 -9.56 4.22 -0.43
N GLY A 87 -8.55 3.35 -0.44
CA GLY A 87 -7.76 3.06 0.75
C GLY A 87 -7.42 1.59 0.90
N ALA A 88 -6.88 1.28 2.08
CA ALA A 88 -6.40 -0.05 2.42
C ALA A 88 -7.53 -1.08 2.51
N ARG A 89 -7.25 -2.30 2.06
CA ARG A 89 -8.16 -3.45 2.12
C ARG A 89 -7.46 -4.62 2.79
N HIS A 90 -8.11 -5.18 3.80
CA HIS A 90 -7.62 -6.36 4.53
C HIS A 90 -8.23 -7.66 3.99
N ASP A 91 -9.27 -7.54 3.18
CA ASP A 91 -10.08 -8.62 2.64
C ASP A 91 -9.71 -8.97 1.19
N VAL A 92 -8.62 -8.40 0.65
CA VAL A 92 -8.09 -8.74 -0.67
C VAL A 92 -6.66 -9.27 -0.56
N GLY A 93 -6.38 -10.35 -1.27
CA GLY A 93 -5.05 -10.92 -1.44
C GLY A 93 -4.78 -11.33 -2.89
N LEU A 94 -3.58 -11.85 -3.12
CA LEU A 94 -3.18 -12.41 -4.42
C LEU A 94 -3.38 -13.93 -4.45
N THR A 95 -3.74 -14.47 -5.61
CA THR A 95 -3.65 -15.92 -5.88
C THR A 95 -2.20 -16.41 -5.83
N ASP A 96 -1.98 -17.71 -5.65
CA ASP A 96 -0.64 -18.28 -5.60
C ASP A 96 0.11 -18.12 -6.94
N GLU A 97 -0.61 -18.15 -8.07
CA GLU A 97 -0.07 -17.87 -9.40
C GLU A 97 0.38 -16.40 -9.49
N ALA A 98 -0.44 -15.48 -8.98
CA ALA A 98 -0.11 -14.06 -8.96
C ALA A 98 1.11 -13.77 -8.06
N LYS A 99 1.22 -14.43 -6.90
CA LYS A 99 2.38 -14.31 -5.99
C LYS A 99 3.69 -14.77 -6.63
N LYS A 100 3.63 -15.73 -7.56
CA LYS A 100 4.81 -16.25 -8.29
C LYS A 100 5.21 -15.37 -9.48
N THR A 101 4.36 -14.45 -9.90
CA THR A 101 4.69 -13.57 -11.02
C THR A 101 5.77 -12.57 -10.60
N ALA A 102 6.86 -12.51 -11.36
CA ALA A 102 7.94 -11.56 -11.12
C ALA A 102 7.42 -10.12 -11.20
N SER A 103 7.77 -9.32 -10.19
CA SER A 103 7.55 -7.87 -10.16
C SER A 103 8.89 -7.16 -10.40
N PRO A 104 8.88 -5.97 -11.04
CA PRO A 104 10.08 -5.14 -11.10
C PRO A 104 10.51 -4.61 -9.71
N CYS A 105 9.62 -4.65 -8.71
CA CYS A 105 9.90 -4.12 -7.38
C CYS A 105 10.46 -5.17 -6.44
N SER A 106 11.48 -4.78 -5.70
CA SER A 106 12.20 -5.66 -4.79
C SER A 106 11.25 -6.29 -3.77
N CYS A 107 11.36 -7.63 -3.65
CA CYS A 107 10.71 -8.45 -2.63
C CYS A 107 9.19 -8.41 -2.59
N LEU A 108 8.53 -8.09 -3.70
CA LEU A 108 7.08 -8.01 -3.75
C LEU A 108 6.55 -8.69 -5.00
N ALA A 109 5.49 -9.46 -4.85
CA ALA A 109 4.55 -9.74 -5.92
C ALA A 109 3.47 -8.64 -5.93
N LEU A 110 3.11 -8.16 -7.11
CA LEU A 110 2.17 -7.04 -7.28
C LEU A 110 1.24 -7.32 -8.45
N LYS A 111 -0.03 -6.94 -8.28
CA LYS A 111 -1.02 -6.91 -9.36
C LYS A 111 -1.89 -5.68 -9.24
N LEU A 112 -2.22 -5.12 -10.40
CA LEU A 112 -3.13 -3.99 -10.58
C LEU A 112 -4.23 -4.44 -11.52
N GLY A 113 -5.48 -4.15 -11.18
CA GLY A 113 -6.61 -4.58 -12.00
C GLY A 113 -7.95 -4.08 -11.48
N GLN A 114 -9.02 -4.68 -12.00
CA GLN A 114 -10.37 -4.49 -11.49
C GLN A 114 -10.68 -5.52 -10.38
N PRO A 115 -11.70 -5.31 -9.53
CA PRO A 115 -12.02 -6.23 -8.44
C PRO A 115 -12.26 -7.68 -8.87
N THR A 116 -12.71 -7.89 -10.11
CA THR A 116 -12.97 -9.21 -10.70
C THR A 116 -11.77 -9.81 -11.44
N ASP A 117 -10.58 -9.19 -11.37
CA ASP A 117 -9.37 -9.77 -11.96
C ASP A 117 -9.04 -11.11 -11.29
N PRO A 118 -8.77 -12.18 -12.06
CA PRO A 118 -8.52 -13.52 -11.52
C PRO A 118 -7.26 -13.62 -10.65
N SER A 119 -6.42 -12.57 -10.63
CA SER A 119 -5.26 -12.49 -9.74
C SER A 119 -5.64 -12.20 -8.29
N PHE A 120 -6.87 -11.73 -8.02
CA PHE A 120 -7.33 -11.35 -6.68
C PHE A 120 -8.18 -12.42 -6.03
N VAL A 121 -7.98 -12.61 -4.73
CA VAL A 121 -8.81 -13.44 -3.86
C VAL A 121 -9.44 -12.54 -2.79
N TRP A 122 -10.76 -12.58 -2.67
CA TRP A 122 -11.51 -11.79 -1.69
C TRP A 122 -12.00 -12.66 -0.53
N GLN A 123 -11.82 -12.18 0.71
CA GLN A 123 -12.34 -12.83 1.93
C GLN A 123 -13.79 -12.43 2.24
N GLY A 124 -14.39 -11.57 1.42
CA GLY A 124 -15.75 -11.07 1.53
C GLY A 124 -16.36 -10.75 0.16
N PRO A 125 -17.47 -10.01 0.12
CA PRO A 125 -18.07 -9.55 -1.13
C PRO A 125 -17.07 -8.73 -1.95
N ILE A 126 -17.00 -9.01 -3.24
CA ILE A 126 -16.17 -8.24 -4.17
C ILE A 126 -16.73 -6.82 -4.25
N PRO A 127 -15.93 -5.78 -3.93
CA PRO A 127 -16.41 -4.41 -3.97
C PRO A 127 -16.70 -3.98 -5.40
N ARG A 128 -17.70 -3.11 -5.57
CA ARG A 128 -17.87 -2.35 -6.80
C ARG A 128 -16.86 -1.22 -6.82
N THR A 129 -16.14 -1.06 -7.92
CA THR A 129 -15.23 0.08 -8.16
C THR A 129 -15.66 0.83 -9.39
N ASP A 130 -15.37 2.12 -9.43
CA ASP A 130 -15.55 2.92 -10.64
C ASP A 130 -14.44 2.56 -11.64
N PRO A 131 -14.77 1.93 -12.78
CA PRO A 131 -13.75 1.50 -13.74
C PRO A 131 -13.05 2.68 -14.42
N SER A 132 -13.55 3.91 -14.32
CA SER A 132 -12.91 5.10 -14.89
C SER A 132 -11.89 5.75 -13.96
N SER A 133 -12.06 5.60 -12.64
CA SER A 133 -11.27 6.34 -11.65
C SER A 133 -10.57 5.47 -10.61
N GLN A 134 -10.88 4.16 -10.52
CA GLN A 134 -10.38 3.29 -9.47
C GLN A 134 -9.71 2.02 -10.02
N LEU A 135 -8.70 1.55 -9.26
CA LEU A 135 -8.01 0.28 -9.45
C LEU A 135 -7.87 -0.45 -8.13
N VAL A 136 -7.84 -1.78 -8.20
CA VAL A 136 -7.43 -2.64 -7.10
C VAL A 136 -5.94 -2.92 -7.23
N LEU A 137 -5.22 -2.71 -6.15
CA LEU A 137 -3.85 -3.14 -5.95
C LEU A 137 -3.86 -4.35 -5.01
N GLY A 138 -3.20 -5.44 -5.41
CA GLY A 138 -2.83 -6.53 -4.51
C GLY A 138 -1.31 -6.62 -4.40
N LEU A 139 -0.83 -6.87 -3.19
CA LEU A 139 0.60 -7.03 -2.88
C LEU A 139 0.84 -8.21 -1.95
N SER A 140 1.98 -8.88 -2.14
CA SER A 140 2.45 -9.92 -1.23
C SER A 140 3.98 -9.97 -1.21
N SER A 141 4.56 -10.13 -0.02
CA SER A 141 5.99 -10.48 0.14
C SER A 141 6.18 -11.98 0.39
N GLU A 142 5.11 -12.77 0.39
CA GLU A 142 5.18 -14.21 0.67
C GLU A 142 6.00 -14.94 -0.38
N GLY A 143 6.93 -15.79 0.07
CA GLY A 143 7.81 -16.55 -0.81
C GLY A 143 8.94 -15.74 -1.45
N GLN A 144 9.06 -14.44 -1.15
CA GLN A 144 10.15 -13.58 -1.63
C GLN A 144 11.22 -13.47 -0.53
N THR A 145 12.48 -13.77 -0.85
CA THR A 145 13.58 -13.53 0.09
C THR A 145 14.01 -12.07 0.01
N CYS A 146 14.00 -11.38 1.15
CA CYS A 146 14.23 -9.93 1.17
C CYS A 146 15.41 -9.52 2.03
N GLN A 147 16.41 -8.90 1.40
CA GLN A 147 17.59 -8.43 2.11
C GLN A 147 17.23 -7.24 3.00
N GLY A 148 17.50 -7.36 4.31
CA GLY A 148 17.20 -6.32 5.30
C GLY A 148 15.78 -6.41 5.87
N GLU A 149 15.07 -7.49 5.60
CA GLU A 149 13.84 -7.85 6.32
C GLU A 149 14.15 -8.14 7.80
N PRO A 150 13.40 -7.52 8.74
CA PRO A 150 13.50 -7.87 10.16
C PRO A 150 13.17 -9.34 10.41
N GLU A 151 13.82 -9.99 11.38
CA GLU A 151 13.58 -11.41 11.72
C GLU A 151 12.13 -11.68 12.15
N ASP A 152 11.48 -10.69 12.75
CA ASP A 152 10.08 -10.71 13.22
C ASP A 152 9.11 -10.06 12.22
N SER A 153 9.54 -9.85 10.97
CA SER A 153 8.72 -9.21 9.96
C SER A 153 7.50 -10.06 9.63
N LEU A 154 6.34 -9.39 9.58
CA LEU A 154 5.11 -9.97 9.03
C LEU A 154 4.98 -9.74 7.52
N GLY A 155 6.05 -9.25 6.88
CA GLY A 155 6.08 -8.92 5.47
C GLY A 155 5.75 -7.47 5.15
N ALA A 156 5.31 -7.23 3.92
CA ALA A 156 4.91 -5.92 3.45
C ALA A 156 3.42 -5.63 3.70
N SER A 157 3.10 -4.40 4.08
CA SER A 157 1.73 -3.90 4.17
C SER A 157 1.57 -2.64 3.34
N TYR A 158 0.41 -2.47 2.71
CA TYR A 158 0.02 -1.19 2.17
C TYR A 158 -0.05 -0.14 3.29
N TRP A 159 0.47 1.06 3.03
CA TRP A 159 0.39 2.20 3.96
C TRP A 159 -0.54 3.30 3.44
N GLY A 160 -0.48 3.58 2.14
CA GLY A 160 -1.22 4.68 1.53
C GLY A 160 -0.82 4.91 0.08
N PHE A 161 -1.42 5.91 -0.55
CA PHE A 161 -0.96 6.46 -1.82
C PHE A 161 -0.83 7.99 -1.71
N LYS A 162 -0.07 8.59 -2.63
CA LYS A 162 -0.12 10.02 -2.92
C LYS A 162 -0.22 10.22 -4.42
N GLN A 163 -0.92 11.28 -4.84
CA GLN A 163 -0.89 11.74 -6.22
C GLN A 163 0.22 12.78 -6.38
N ASP A 164 0.99 12.68 -7.47
CA ASP A 164 2.10 13.57 -7.80
C ASP A 164 1.97 13.97 -9.27
N GLY A 165 1.28 15.08 -9.52
CA GLY A 165 0.79 15.42 -10.86
C GLY A 165 -0.21 14.37 -11.35
N ASP A 166 0.12 13.73 -12.47
CA ASP A 166 -0.70 12.70 -13.10
C ASP A 166 -0.41 11.28 -12.56
N ASP A 167 0.67 11.13 -11.80
CA ASP A 167 1.14 9.84 -11.29
C ASP A 167 0.55 9.49 -9.92
N ILE A 168 0.39 8.19 -9.68
CA ILE A 168 0.01 7.64 -8.37
C ILE A 168 1.21 6.93 -7.75
N ILE A 169 1.61 7.34 -6.56
CA ILE A 169 2.72 6.76 -5.81
C ILE A 169 2.16 6.00 -4.62
N VAL A 170 2.16 4.68 -4.72
CA VAL A 170 1.80 3.75 -3.66
C VAL A 170 2.96 3.63 -2.66
N ILE A 171 2.63 3.59 -1.39
CA ILE A 171 3.57 3.55 -0.28
C ILE A 171 3.38 2.25 0.49
N VAL A 172 4.48 1.54 0.72
CA VAL A 172 4.52 0.25 1.43
C VAL A 172 5.33 0.38 2.70
N GLU A 173 4.88 -0.28 3.76
CA GLU A 173 5.58 -0.34 5.04
C GLU A 173 5.85 -1.79 5.46
N ASN A 174 6.68 -1.95 6.51
CA ASN A 174 6.77 -3.23 7.21
C ASN A 174 5.47 -3.46 7.97
N ALA A 175 4.85 -4.61 7.77
CA ALA A 175 3.76 -5.08 8.61
C ALA A 175 4.24 -5.25 10.06
N ARG A 176 3.39 -4.93 11.02
CA ARG A 176 3.73 -4.94 12.45
C ARG A 176 2.66 -5.67 13.24
N PHE A 177 3.07 -6.38 14.28
CA PHE A 177 2.14 -6.96 15.25
C PHE A 177 1.22 -5.89 15.85
N GLY A 178 -0.05 -6.25 16.05
CA GLY A 178 -1.09 -5.37 16.59
C GLY A 178 -1.70 -4.41 15.57
N ARG A 179 -1.28 -4.43 14.30
CA ARG A 179 -1.94 -3.70 13.20
C ARG A 179 -2.47 -4.69 12.15
N PRO A 180 -3.65 -4.44 11.57
CA PRO A 180 -4.13 -5.24 10.45
C PRO A 180 -3.12 -5.23 9.30
N LEU A 181 -2.75 -6.41 8.82
CA LEU A 181 -2.01 -6.56 7.56
C LEU A 181 -2.94 -6.16 6.42
N THR A 182 -2.48 -5.27 5.55
CA THR A 182 -3.25 -4.84 4.38
C THR A 182 -2.52 -5.27 3.12
N SER A 183 -2.94 -6.41 2.59
CA SER A 183 -2.38 -7.04 1.38
C SER A 183 -2.95 -6.46 0.09
N GLY A 184 -3.79 -5.44 0.17
CA GLY A 184 -4.16 -4.66 -0.99
C GLY A 184 -4.87 -3.36 -0.64
N ALA A 185 -5.34 -2.69 -1.70
CA ALA A 185 -5.98 -1.39 -1.61
C ALA A 185 -6.84 -1.12 -2.84
N ILE A 186 -7.79 -0.20 -2.70
CA ILE A 186 -8.41 0.49 -3.83
C ILE A 186 -7.72 1.84 -3.96
N ILE A 187 -7.10 2.09 -5.11
CA ILE A 187 -6.32 3.29 -5.39
C ILE A 187 -6.92 4.05 -6.58
N PRO A 188 -6.68 5.35 -6.71
CA PRO A 188 -7.06 6.08 -7.91
C PRO A 188 -6.31 5.53 -9.13
N LYS A 189 -6.93 5.65 -10.30
CA LYS A 189 -6.23 5.57 -11.59
C LYS A 189 -5.35 6.81 -11.79
N PRO A 190 -4.16 6.68 -12.42
CA PRO A 190 -3.42 7.83 -12.91
C PRO A 190 -4.27 8.67 -13.85
N LEU A 191 -3.98 9.96 -13.90
CA LEU A 191 -4.61 10.89 -14.84
C LEU A 191 -3.85 10.88 -16.17
N GLY A 192 -4.55 11.04 -17.30
CA GLY A 192 -3.90 11.15 -18.62
C GLY A 192 -2.90 10.01 -18.89
N ASP A 193 -1.65 10.40 -19.18
CA ASP A 193 -0.53 9.49 -19.42
C ASP A 193 0.29 9.18 -18.16
N GLY A 194 -0.27 9.42 -16.98
CA GLY A 194 0.35 9.16 -15.70
C GLY A 194 0.57 7.67 -15.42
N HIS A 195 1.42 7.41 -14.44
CA HIS A 195 1.95 6.10 -14.13
C HIS A 195 1.67 5.69 -12.69
N ILE A 196 1.79 4.40 -12.40
CA ILE A 196 1.72 3.90 -11.03
C ILE A 196 3.12 3.52 -10.58
N TYR A 197 3.54 4.12 -9.49
CA TYR A 197 4.82 3.87 -8.84
C TYR A 197 4.64 3.28 -7.46
N LEU A 198 5.67 2.60 -6.99
CA LEU A 198 5.80 2.07 -5.65
C LEU A 198 7.03 2.65 -4.96
N ARG A 199 6.90 2.92 -3.67
CA ARG A 199 8.05 3.25 -2.82
C ARG A 199 7.89 2.71 -1.40
N PRO A 200 9.00 2.47 -0.70
CA PRO A 200 8.96 2.23 0.73
C PRO A 200 8.56 3.50 1.50
N ALA A 201 7.92 3.32 2.66
CA ALA A 201 7.55 4.38 3.58
C ALA A 201 8.78 5.08 4.19
N SER A 202 9.87 4.33 4.38
CA SER A 202 11.18 4.82 4.84
C SER A 202 12.31 4.02 4.20
N SER A 203 13.54 4.54 4.23
CA SER A 203 14.72 3.84 3.69
C SER A 203 15.01 2.47 4.33
N SER A 204 14.53 2.27 5.56
CA SER A 204 14.64 1.02 6.33
C SER A 204 13.64 -0.07 5.92
N VAL A 205 12.57 0.26 5.20
CA VAL A 205 11.63 -0.74 4.67
C VAL A 205 12.26 -1.37 3.42
N PRO A 206 12.47 -2.70 3.38
CA PRO A 206 13.19 -3.34 2.27
C PRO A 206 12.29 -3.57 1.04
N TYR A 207 10.97 -3.58 1.24
CA TYR A 207 9.99 -3.88 0.19
C TYR A 207 9.75 -2.71 -0.76
N GLY A 208 9.45 -3.02 -2.03
CA GLY A 208 8.99 -2.04 -3.01
C GLY A 208 10.07 -1.09 -3.52
N LYS A 209 11.35 -1.43 -3.29
CA LYS A 209 12.49 -0.68 -3.82
C LYS A 209 12.63 -0.90 -5.33
N PRO A 210 13.04 0.13 -6.09
CA PRO A 210 13.34 -0.02 -7.51
C PRO A 210 14.56 -0.92 -7.74
N PRO A 211 14.67 -1.55 -8.92
CA PRO A 211 15.74 -2.49 -9.22
C PRO A 211 17.14 -1.83 -9.29
N SER A 212 17.25 -0.56 -9.73
CA SER A 212 18.48 0.23 -9.58
C SER A 212 18.29 1.71 -9.89
N GLY A 213 18.86 2.60 -9.07
CA GLY A 213 19.09 4.03 -9.39
C GLY A 213 17.87 4.94 -9.47
N GLU A 214 16.69 4.37 -9.68
CA GLU A 214 15.43 5.11 -9.77
C GLU A 214 14.93 5.56 -8.40
N LYS A 215 14.11 6.62 -8.39
CA LYS A 215 13.50 7.14 -7.16
C LYS A 215 12.37 6.24 -6.66
N TYR A 216 11.57 5.71 -7.59
CA TYR A 216 10.42 4.86 -7.33
C TYR A 216 10.45 3.65 -8.26
N CYS A 217 9.88 2.53 -7.83
CA CYS A 217 9.69 1.38 -8.69
C CYS A 217 8.44 1.57 -9.55
N ARG A 218 8.56 1.50 -10.88
CA ARG A 218 7.41 1.64 -11.79
C ARG A 218 6.63 0.33 -11.95
N LEU A 219 5.30 0.40 -11.89
CA LEU A 219 4.39 -0.74 -12.05
C LEU A 219 3.68 -0.74 -13.41
N LEU A 220 3.21 0.44 -13.84
CA LEU A 220 2.58 0.72 -15.13
C LEU A 220 3.11 2.08 -15.59
#